data_AF-A0A7C4JF83-F1
#
_entry.id   AF-A0A7C4JF83-F1
#
_cell.length_a   1.000
_cell.length_b   1.000
_cell.length_c   1.000
_cell.angle_alpha   90.00
_cell.angle_beta   90.00
_cell.angle_gamma   90.00
#
_symmetry.space_group_name_H-M   'P 1'
#
loop_
_entity.id
_entity.type
_entity.pdbx_description
1 polymer ?
#
loop_
_entity_poly.entity_id
_entity_poly.type
_entity_poly.pdbx_seq_one_letter_code
_entity_poly.pdbx_strand_id
1 'polypeptide(L)'
;VVVFLGFLFQVFGIKYTSAINSAFITSLNTPLIPLLGLLLFRKKPSLKAIFSIALGMVGLALLTGAYKMTSSSIGDLLTFICAFLWALQILLVGRLSEKSDALGLAYSESISVLILSALFSIFIGENWIKPENSTVIAVMYTGVVATAFAFYIQAWSQKVVPPEFTGVILLLEPVFASIFAFFILQETLNLIEALGAILILLSVAVSM
;
A
#
# COMPACT_ATOMS: atom_id res chain seq x y z
N VAL A 1 -12.05 9.50 4.63
CA VAL A 1 -12.25 8.62 5.81
C VAL A 1 -11.48 7.31 5.68
N VAL A 2 -11.68 6.52 4.63
CA VAL A 2 -11.00 5.21 4.46
C VAL A 2 -9.48 5.33 4.54
N VAL A 3 -8.87 6.29 3.84
CA VAL A 3 -7.42 6.55 3.88
C VAL A 3 -6.93 6.87 5.31
N PHE A 4 -7.65 7.72 6.04
CA PHE A 4 -7.30 8.06 7.44
C PHE A 4 -7.30 6.82 8.33
N LEU A 5 -8.35 5.99 8.24
CA LEU A 5 -8.40 4.74 9.00
C LEU A 5 -7.27 3.80 8.58
N GLY A 6 -6.96 3.72 7.28
CA GLY A 6 -5.85 2.91 6.76
C GLY A 6 -4.52 3.31 7.40
N PHE A 7 -4.20 4.60 7.40
CA PHE A 7 -3.01 5.12 8.09
C PHE A 7 -3.04 4.88 9.59
N LEU A 8 -4.18 5.13 10.25
CA LEU A 8 -4.33 4.94 11.69
C LEU A 8 -4.01 3.49 12.10
N PHE A 9 -4.68 2.52 11.47
CA PHE A 9 -4.45 1.11 11.75
C PHE A 9 -3.02 0.66 11.41
N GLN A 10 -2.40 1.23 10.38
CA GLN A 10 -1.01 0.94 10.03
C GLN A 10 -0.03 1.46 11.09
N VAL A 11 -0.17 2.73 11.49
CA VAL A 11 0.70 3.38 12.48
C VAL A 11 0.61 2.66 13.83
N PHE A 12 -0.60 2.29 14.27
CA PHE A 12 -0.76 1.51 15.49
C PHE A 12 -0.30 0.06 15.32
N GLY A 13 -0.47 -0.54 14.14
CA GLY A 13 0.01 -1.89 13.83
C GLY A 13 1.52 -2.02 13.98
N ILE A 14 2.29 -1.10 13.41
CA ILE A 14 3.77 -1.09 13.45
C ILE A 14 4.31 -0.90 14.88
N LYS A 15 3.51 -0.40 15.84
CA LYS A 15 3.93 -0.38 17.26
C LYS A 15 4.04 -1.79 17.86
N TYR A 16 3.33 -2.77 17.32
CA TYR A 16 3.23 -4.13 17.86
C TYR A 16 3.76 -5.22 16.91
N THR A 17 4.01 -4.91 15.65
CA THR A 17 4.62 -5.82 14.66
C THR A 17 5.81 -5.15 13.99
N SER A 18 6.66 -5.91 13.29
CA SER A 18 7.81 -5.34 12.59
C SER A 18 7.38 -4.54 11.35
N ALA A 19 8.19 -3.59 10.91
CA ALA A 19 7.91 -2.85 9.67
C ALA A 19 7.82 -3.78 8.44
N ILE A 20 8.67 -4.81 8.38
CA ILE A 20 8.66 -5.83 7.31
C ILE A 20 7.36 -6.64 7.36
N ASN A 21 6.96 -7.11 8.55
CA ASN A 21 5.70 -7.81 8.73
C ASN A 21 4.52 -6.95 8.31
N SER A 22 4.53 -5.68 8.72
CA SER A 22 3.46 -4.76 8.42
C SER A 22 3.35 -4.52 6.91
N ALA A 23 4.47 -4.25 6.24
CA ALA A 23 4.50 -4.06 4.79
C ALA A 23 3.94 -5.29 4.03
N PHE A 24 4.38 -6.50 4.40
CA PHE A 24 3.88 -7.73 3.77
C PHE A 24 2.37 -7.92 3.98
N ILE A 25 1.89 -7.72 5.20
CA ILE A 25 0.46 -7.82 5.52
C ILE A 25 -0.35 -6.76 4.78
N THR A 26 0.16 -5.52 4.67
CA THR A 26 -0.51 -4.46 3.90
C THR A 26 -0.64 -4.83 2.42
N SER A 27 0.36 -5.48 1.82
CA SER A 27 0.30 -5.97 0.43
C SER A 27 -0.76 -7.05 0.20
N LEU A 28 -1.36 -7.64 1.26
CA LEU A 28 -2.59 -8.44 1.13
C LEU A 28 -3.77 -7.63 0.60
N ASN A 29 -3.67 -6.30 0.53
CA ASN A 29 -4.60 -5.48 -0.24
C ASN A 29 -4.76 -6.00 -1.68
N THR A 30 -3.71 -6.57 -2.28
CA THR A 30 -3.68 -7.05 -3.67
C THR A 30 -4.69 -8.17 -3.93
N PRO A 31 -4.70 -9.29 -3.19
CA PRO A 31 -5.77 -10.29 -3.28
C PRO A 31 -7.12 -9.81 -2.71
N LEU A 32 -7.14 -8.83 -1.80
CA LEU A 32 -8.40 -8.28 -1.28
C LEU A 32 -9.14 -7.41 -2.30
N ILE A 33 -8.46 -6.72 -3.21
CA ILE A 33 -9.09 -5.89 -4.25
C ILE A 33 -10.09 -6.68 -5.11
N PRO A 34 -9.74 -7.79 -5.79
CA PRO A 34 -10.71 -8.54 -6.59
C PRO A 34 -11.78 -9.22 -5.72
N LEU A 35 -11.45 -9.63 -4.49
CA LEU A 35 -12.41 -10.22 -3.56
C LEU A 35 -13.49 -9.19 -3.18
N LEU A 36 -13.09 -8.00 -2.77
CA LEU A 36 -14.00 -6.91 -2.44
C LEU A 36 -14.71 -6.36 -3.67
N GLY A 37 -14.04 -6.34 -4.84
CA GLY A 37 -14.67 -5.99 -6.11
C GLY A 37 -15.81 -6.94 -6.48
N LEU A 38 -15.63 -8.23 -6.23
CA LEU A 38 -16.69 -9.23 -6.39
C LEU A 38 -17.82 -9.03 -5.38
N LEU A 39 -17.50 -8.82 -4.10
CA LEU A 39 -18.52 -8.68 -3.04
C LEU A 39 -19.34 -7.39 -3.16
N LEU A 40 -18.68 -6.26 -3.42
CA LEU A 40 -19.29 -4.93 -3.42
C LEU A 40 -19.89 -4.56 -4.78
N PHE A 41 -19.27 -4.98 -5.87
CA PHE A 41 -19.66 -4.56 -7.23
C PHE A 41 -20.06 -5.74 -8.13
N ARG A 42 -20.02 -6.98 -7.64
CA ARG A 42 -20.36 -8.20 -8.41
C ARG A 42 -19.53 -8.39 -9.67
N LYS A 43 -18.34 -7.75 -9.73
CA LYS A 43 -17.39 -7.90 -10.83
C LYS A 43 -16.51 -9.11 -10.56
N LYS A 44 -16.61 -10.13 -11.41
CA LYS A 44 -15.81 -11.35 -11.27
C LYS A 44 -14.37 -11.10 -11.73
N PRO A 45 -13.35 -11.47 -10.93
CA PRO A 45 -11.97 -11.41 -11.40
C PRO A 45 -11.75 -12.43 -12.51
N SER A 46 -10.92 -12.07 -13.49
CA SER A 46 -10.50 -13.00 -14.54
C SER A 46 -9.55 -14.06 -13.97
N LEU A 47 -9.51 -15.25 -14.58
CA LEU A 47 -8.54 -16.28 -14.20
C LEU A 47 -7.10 -15.78 -14.32
N LYS A 48 -6.81 -14.94 -15.32
CA LYS A 48 -5.52 -14.26 -15.48
C LYS A 48 -5.17 -13.40 -14.27
N ALA A 49 -6.12 -12.60 -13.77
CA ALA A 49 -5.91 -11.78 -12.58
C ALA A 49 -5.63 -12.63 -11.34
N ILE A 50 -6.40 -13.70 -11.13
CA ILE A 50 -6.19 -14.62 -9.99
C ILE A 50 -4.80 -15.24 -10.04
N PHE A 51 -4.38 -15.74 -11.21
CA PHE A 51 -3.06 -16.35 -11.38
C PHE A 51 -1.93 -15.34 -11.18
N SER A 52 -2.07 -14.13 -11.73
CA SER A 52 -1.09 -13.05 -11.56
C SER A 52 -0.95 -12.66 -10.10
N ILE A 53 -2.05 -12.52 -9.37
CA ILE A 53 -2.04 -12.22 -7.94
C ILE A 53 -1.35 -13.33 -7.16
N ALA A 54 -1.68 -14.60 -7.43
CA ALA A 54 -1.04 -15.71 -6.75
C ALA A 54 0.48 -15.73 -6.99
N LEU A 55 0.92 -15.51 -8.23
CA LEU A 55 2.32 -15.44 -8.60
C LEU A 55 3.03 -14.27 -7.90
N GLY A 56 2.41 -13.09 -7.90
CA GLY A 56 2.93 -11.89 -7.25
C GLY A 56 3.04 -12.03 -5.74
N MET A 57 2.05 -12.67 -5.08
CA MET A 57 2.08 -12.92 -3.64
C MET A 57 3.17 -13.90 -3.23
N VAL A 58 3.44 -14.94 -4.04
CA VAL A 58 4.57 -15.85 -3.82
C VAL A 58 5.89 -15.08 -3.99
N GLY A 59 6.01 -14.28 -5.06
CA GLY A 59 7.19 -13.45 -5.29
C GLY A 59 7.46 -12.48 -4.14
N LEU A 60 6.41 -11.81 -3.66
CA LEU A 60 6.46 -10.93 -2.50
C LEU A 60 6.95 -11.66 -1.25
N ALA A 61 6.40 -12.84 -0.95
CA ALA A 61 6.78 -13.61 0.23
C ALA A 61 8.25 -14.04 0.22
N LEU A 62 8.80 -14.35 -0.96
CA LEU A 62 10.21 -14.67 -1.13
C LEU A 62 11.10 -13.41 -1.00
N LEU A 63 10.70 -12.30 -1.62
CA LEU A 63 11.44 -11.04 -1.61
C LEU A 63 11.49 -10.39 -0.22
N THR A 64 10.40 -10.40 0.52
CA THR A 64 10.34 -9.78 1.86
C THR A 64 10.80 -10.71 2.97
N GLY A 65 11.10 -11.98 2.65
CA GLY A 65 11.44 -12.98 3.66
C GLY A 65 10.26 -13.36 4.55
N ALA A 66 9.02 -13.22 4.06
CA ALA A 66 7.82 -13.39 4.87
C ALA A 66 7.69 -14.77 5.54
N TYR A 67 8.31 -15.79 4.96
CA TYR A 67 8.37 -17.15 5.48
C TYR A 67 9.19 -17.29 6.78
N LYS A 68 9.94 -16.26 7.18
CA LYS A 68 10.68 -16.21 8.46
C LYS A 68 9.97 -15.34 9.52
N MET A 69 8.82 -14.75 9.20
CA MET A 69 8.14 -13.81 10.08
C MET A 69 7.56 -14.54 11.30
N THR A 70 7.82 -13.99 12.49
CA THR A 70 7.13 -14.38 13.72
C THR A 70 5.87 -13.55 13.87
N SER A 71 4.73 -14.19 14.11
CA SER A 71 3.44 -13.52 14.26
C SER A 71 3.34 -12.74 15.58
N SER A 72 2.82 -11.53 15.53
CA SER A 72 2.36 -10.76 16.69
C SER A 72 0.86 -10.55 16.55
N SER A 73 0.06 -11.20 17.41
CA SER A 73 -1.38 -11.36 17.16
C SER A 73 -2.14 -10.04 17.00
N ILE A 74 -1.79 -8.99 17.75
CA ILE A 74 -2.50 -7.71 17.69
C ILE A 74 -1.99 -6.79 16.56
N GLY A 75 -0.67 -6.68 16.38
CA GLY A 75 -0.08 -5.82 15.36
C GLY A 75 -0.40 -6.30 13.94
N ASP A 76 -0.38 -7.62 13.75
CA ASP A 76 -0.70 -8.25 12.48
C ASP A 76 -2.19 -8.08 12.14
N LEU A 77 -3.08 -8.20 13.14
CA LEU A 77 -4.52 -7.96 12.96
C LEU A 77 -4.81 -6.50 12.59
N LEU A 78 -4.21 -5.53 13.29
CA LEU A 78 -4.38 -4.11 12.96
C LEU A 78 -3.87 -3.81 11.54
N THR A 79 -2.72 -4.38 11.17
CA THR A 79 -2.19 -4.20 9.82
C THR A 79 -3.08 -4.89 8.76
N PHE A 80 -3.68 -6.03 9.07
CA PHE A 80 -4.60 -6.68 8.17
C PHE A 80 -5.87 -5.84 7.93
N ILE A 81 -6.39 -5.17 8.97
CA ILE A 81 -7.48 -4.18 8.83
C ILE A 81 -7.04 -3.03 7.93
N CYS A 82 -5.80 -2.54 8.07
CA CYS A 82 -5.21 -1.56 7.17
C CYS A 82 -5.18 -2.06 5.71
N ALA A 83 -4.77 -3.30 5.45
CA ALA A 83 -4.76 -3.91 4.12
C ALA A 83 -6.16 -3.90 3.46
N PHE A 84 -7.19 -4.23 4.25
CA PHE A 84 -8.59 -4.15 3.81
C PHE A 84 -9.00 -2.72 3.44
N LEU A 85 -8.63 -1.74 4.25
CA LEU A 85 -8.93 -0.33 4.01
C LEU A 85 -8.23 0.20 2.75
N TRP A 86 -6.98 -0.19 2.51
CA TRP A 86 -6.27 0.15 1.27
C TRP A 86 -6.92 -0.51 0.05
N ALA A 87 -7.31 -1.77 0.14
CA ALA A 87 -8.05 -2.43 -0.94
C ALA A 87 -9.38 -1.72 -1.26
N LEU A 88 -10.11 -1.31 -0.22
CA LEU A 88 -11.33 -0.54 -0.36
C LEU A 88 -11.07 0.84 -0.99
N GLN A 89 -10.00 1.52 -0.57
CA GLN A 89 -9.59 2.80 -1.14
C GLN A 89 -9.29 2.68 -2.64
N ILE A 90 -8.47 1.70 -3.05
CA ILE A 90 -8.12 1.45 -4.45
C ILE A 90 -9.37 1.18 -5.30
N LEU A 91 -10.35 0.46 -4.75
CA LEU A 91 -11.63 0.20 -5.41
C LEU A 91 -12.51 1.46 -5.53
N LEU A 92 -12.58 2.26 -4.48
CA LEU A 92 -13.35 3.50 -4.47
C LEU A 92 -12.75 4.54 -5.41
N VAL A 93 -11.43 4.72 -5.41
CA VAL A 93 -10.74 5.61 -6.34
C VAL A 93 -10.93 5.13 -7.77
N GLY A 94 -10.79 3.83 -8.05
CA GLY A 94 -11.10 3.28 -9.37
C GLY A 94 -12.48 3.71 -9.88
N ARG A 95 -13.53 3.55 -9.06
CA ARG A 95 -14.90 3.90 -9.45
C ARG A 95 -15.15 5.40 -9.52
N LEU A 96 -14.58 6.19 -8.62
CA LEU A 96 -14.78 7.63 -8.56
C LEU A 96 -13.97 8.37 -9.62
N SER A 97 -12.82 7.83 -10.02
CA SER A 97 -11.93 8.40 -11.03
C SER A 97 -12.61 8.51 -12.41
N GLU A 98 -13.55 7.62 -12.73
CA GLU A 98 -14.36 7.71 -13.95
C GLU A 98 -15.25 8.97 -14.01
N LYS A 99 -15.65 9.50 -12.86
CA LYS A 99 -16.63 10.60 -12.75
C LYS A 99 -16.06 11.89 -12.20
N SER A 100 -14.81 11.86 -11.73
CA SER A 100 -14.21 12.97 -10.99
C SER A 100 -12.82 13.28 -11.52
N ASP A 101 -12.41 14.54 -11.34
CA ASP A 101 -11.04 14.90 -11.65
C ASP A 101 -10.07 14.23 -10.67
N ALA A 102 -8.90 13.82 -11.18
CA ALA A 102 -7.91 13.10 -10.40
C ALA A 102 -7.29 13.97 -9.30
N LEU A 103 -7.06 15.27 -9.58
CA LEU A 103 -6.59 16.21 -8.55
C LEU A 103 -7.66 16.41 -7.48
N GLY A 104 -8.93 16.51 -7.89
CA GLY A 104 -10.05 16.62 -6.96
C GLY A 104 -10.14 15.44 -5.99
N LEU A 105 -9.94 14.22 -6.48
CA LEU A 105 -9.93 13.01 -5.64
C LEU A 105 -8.73 13.00 -4.68
N ALA A 106 -7.51 13.18 -5.19
CA ALA A 106 -6.31 13.19 -4.37
C ALA A 106 -6.35 14.30 -3.30
N TYR A 107 -6.87 15.48 -3.65
CA TYR A 107 -7.12 16.56 -2.70
C TYR A 107 -8.13 16.16 -1.63
N SER A 108 -9.26 15.55 -2.03
CA SER A 108 -10.30 15.12 -1.10
C SER A 108 -9.81 14.06 -0.10
N GLU A 109 -8.94 13.16 -0.52
CA GLU A 109 -8.30 12.17 0.34
C GLU A 109 -7.34 12.84 1.31
N SER A 110 -6.45 13.70 0.79
CA SER A 110 -5.42 14.39 1.58
C SER A 110 -6.03 15.32 2.63
N ILE A 111 -7.04 16.12 2.26
CA ILE A 111 -7.70 17.04 3.19
C ILE A 111 -8.49 16.27 4.26
N SER A 112 -9.10 15.15 3.90
CA SER A 112 -9.78 14.28 4.86
C SER A 112 -8.81 13.70 5.88
N VAL A 113 -7.62 13.25 5.43
CA VAL A 113 -6.57 12.75 6.34
C VAL A 113 -6.07 13.86 7.24
N LEU A 114 -5.83 15.07 6.71
CA LEU A 114 -5.39 16.22 7.50
C LEU A 114 -6.38 16.52 8.65
N ILE A 115 -7.67 16.70 8.32
CA ILE A 115 -8.68 17.08 9.31
C ILE A 115 -8.85 15.97 10.36
N LEU A 116 -9.01 14.72 9.93
CA LEU A 116 -9.26 13.61 10.84
C LEU A 116 -8.04 13.29 11.72
N SER A 117 -6.83 13.35 11.17
CA SER A 117 -5.61 13.18 11.95
C SER A 117 -5.40 14.30 12.96
N ALA A 118 -5.68 15.56 12.58
CA ALA A 118 -5.60 16.69 13.51
C ALA A 118 -6.60 16.55 14.67
N LEU A 119 -7.87 16.22 14.37
CA LEU A 119 -8.90 15.98 15.38
C LEU A 119 -8.54 14.81 16.29
N PHE A 120 -8.05 13.71 15.70
CA PHE A 120 -7.64 12.53 16.46
C PHE A 120 -6.45 12.84 17.38
N SER A 121 -5.44 13.58 16.90
CA SER A 121 -4.28 14.00 17.69
C SER A 121 -4.67 14.85 18.90
N ILE A 122 -5.63 15.78 18.72
CA ILE A 122 -6.18 16.58 19.83
C ILE A 122 -6.93 15.68 20.83
N PHE A 123 -7.74 14.74 20.33
CA PHE A 123 -8.54 13.87 21.17
C PHE A 123 -7.71 12.92 22.04
N ILE A 124 -6.61 12.39 21.51
CA ILE A 124 -5.68 11.53 22.27
C ILE A 124 -4.74 12.32 23.18
N GLY A 125 -4.77 13.66 23.13
CA GLY A 125 -3.93 14.53 23.92
C GLY A 125 -2.45 14.41 23.59
N GLU A 126 -2.10 14.22 22.31
CA GLU A 126 -0.70 14.10 21.92
C GLU A 126 0.07 15.41 22.12
N ASN A 127 1.27 15.31 22.67
CA ASN A 127 2.14 16.47 22.84
C ASN A 127 2.79 16.85 21.51
N TRP A 128 2.43 18.02 20.98
CA TRP A 128 3.01 18.53 19.74
C TRP A 128 4.43 19.04 20.00
N ILE A 129 5.41 18.19 19.69
CA ILE A 129 6.82 18.52 19.81
C ILE A 129 7.26 19.17 18.50
N LYS A 130 8.07 20.22 18.59
CA LYS A 130 8.71 20.81 17.41
C LYS A 130 9.61 19.75 16.74
N PRO A 131 9.36 19.37 15.48
CA PRO A 131 10.17 18.38 14.81
C PRO A 131 11.60 18.90 14.59
N GLU A 132 12.56 17.99 14.63
CA GLU A 132 13.94 18.26 14.19
C GLU A 132 13.97 18.57 12.69
N ASN A 133 15.02 19.28 12.23
CA ASN A 133 15.15 19.67 10.82
C ASN A 133 15.16 18.45 9.88
N SER A 134 15.78 17.35 10.31
CA SER A 134 15.76 16.05 9.60
C SER A 134 14.34 15.51 9.44
N THR A 135 13.55 15.54 10.52
CA THR A 135 12.15 15.09 10.52
C THR A 135 11.27 15.97 9.62
N VAL A 136 11.50 17.29 9.60
CA VAL A 136 10.78 18.19 8.69
C VAL A 136 11.02 17.81 7.23
N ILE A 137 12.27 17.53 6.85
CA ILE A 137 12.61 17.12 5.49
C ILE A 137 11.92 15.78 5.14
N ALA A 138 11.96 14.81 6.07
CA ALA A 138 11.30 13.53 5.87
C ALA A 138 9.78 13.67 5.71
N VAL A 139 9.12 14.49 6.54
CA VAL A 139 7.67 14.76 6.47
C VAL A 139 7.30 15.49 5.19
N MET A 140 8.12 16.45 4.74
CA MET A 140 7.89 17.15 3.48
C MET A 140 8.00 16.20 2.29
N TYR A 141 9.00 15.32 2.29
CA TYR A 141 9.17 14.32 1.25
C TYR A 141 8.00 13.33 1.23
N THR A 142 7.63 12.75 2.38
CA THR A 142 6.55 11.77 2.45
C THR A 142 5.18 12.40 2.16
N GLY A 143 4.95 13.64 2.60
CA GLY A 143 3.71 14.36 2.34
C GLY A 143 3.53 14.80 0.89
N VAL A 144 4.57 15.41 0.30
CA VAL A 144 4.46 15.96 -1.07
C VAL A 144 4.66 14.87 -2.12
N VAL A 145 5.74 14.11 -2.03
CA VAL A 145 6.13 13.14 -3.06
C VAL A 145 5.42 11.81 -2.84
N ALA A 146 5.57 11.22 -1.66
CA ALA A 146 5.06 9.87 -1.41
C ALA A 146 3.53 9.83 -1.20
N THR A 147 2.89 10.96 -0.89
CA THR A 147 1.43 11.03 -0.65
C THR A 147 0.71 11.84 -1.73
N ALA A 148 0.88 13.16 -1.77
CA ALA A 148 0.08 14.01 -2.64
C ALA A 148 0.30 13.69 -4.13
N PHE A 149 1.56 13.60 -4.56
CA PHE A 149 1.89 13.23 -5.93
C PHE A 149 1.51 11.78 -6.26
N ALA A 150 1.81 10.84 -5.36
CA ALA A 150 1.46 9.43 -5.55
C ALA A 150 -0.07 9.20 -5.67
N PHE A 151 -0.87 9.80 -4.79
CA PHE A 151 -2.34 9.70 -4.85
C PHE A 151 -2.90 10.34 -6.11
N TYR A 152 -2.33 11.47 -6.56
CA TYR A 152 -2.71 12.05 -7.84
C TYR A 152 -2.43 11.09 -9.00
N ILE A 153 -1.21 10.54 -9.08
CA ILE A 153 -0.83 9.60 -10.15
C ILE A 153 -1.68 8.33 -10.08
N GLN A 154 -1.98 7.82 -8.89
CA GLN A 154 -2.88 6.69 -8.70
C GLN A 154 -4.28 7.02 -9.23
N ALA A 155 -4.90 8.10 -8.77
CA ALA A 155 -6.24 8.50 -9.20
C ALA A 155 -6.32 8.80 -10.70
N TRP A 156 -5.26 9.37 -11.29
CA TRP A 156 -5.17 9.61 -12.72
C TRP A 156 -5.04 8.30 -13.51
N SER A 157 -4.17 7.40 -13.08
CA SER A 157 -3.91 6.12 -13.75
C SER A 157 -5.15 5.21 -13.70
N GLN A 158 -5.87 5.22 -12.58
CA GLN A 158 -7.06 4.38 -12.39
C GLN A 158 -8.27 4.77 -13.26
N LYS A 159 -8.20 5.90 -13.98
CA LYS A 159 -9.18 6.24 -15.03
C LYS A 159 -9.13 5.26 -16.21
N VAL A 160 -7.97 4.65 -16.45
CA VAL A 160 -7.73 3.73 -17.58
C VAL A 160 -7.20 2.36 -17.13
N VAL A 161 -6.68 2.27 -15.91
CA VAL A 161 -6.15 1.04 -15.32
C VAL A 161 -7.17 0.43 -14.35
N PRO A 162 -7.60 -0.83 -14.55
CA PRO A 162 -8.50 -1.50 -13.62
C PRO A 162 -7.91 -1.62 -12.20
N PRO A 163 -8.75 -1.56 -11.14
CA PRO A 163 -8.28 -1.69 -9.75
C PRO A 163 -7.50 -2.99 -9.49
N GLU A 164 -7.91 -4.10 -10.10
CA GLU A 164 -7.26 -5.40 -9.91
C GLU A 164 -5.81 -5.37 -10.45
N PHE A 165 -5.60 -4.73 -11.60
CA PHE A 165 -4.27 -4.55 -12.17
C PHE A 165 -3.44 -3.52 -11.37
N THR A 166 -4.10 -2.48 -10.85
CA THR A 166 -3.44 -1.51 -9.95
C THR A 166 -2.81 -2.22 -8.74
N GLY A 167 -3.55 -3.14 -8.10
CA GLY A 167 -3.02 -3.93 -6.98
C GLY A 167 -1.77 -4.73 -7.35
N VAL A 168 -1.77 -5.41 -8.49
CA VAL A 168 -0.61 -6.18 -8.96
C VAL A 168 0.58 -5.28 -9.26
N ILE A 169 0.37 -4.09 -9.83
CA ILE A 169 1.44 -3.10 -10.06
C ILE A 169 2.08 -2.66 -8.74
N LEU A 170 1.29 -2.44 -7.68
CA LEU A 170 1.81 -2.00 -6.39
C LEU A 170 2.71 -3.05 -5.71
N LEU A 171 2.65 -4.33 -6.11
CA LEU A 171 3.64 -5.33 -5.68
C LEU A 171 5.06 -5.02 -6.17
N LEU A 172 5.25 -4.09 -7.12
CA LEU A 172 6.57 -3.63 -7.54
C LEU A 172 7.25 -2.72 -6.51
N GLU A 173 6.53 -2.15 -5.55
CA GLU A 173 7.12 -1.31 -4.48
C GLU A 173 8.35 -1.95 -3.81
N PRO A 174 8.29 -3.19 -3.28
CA PRO A 174 9.45 -3.84 -2.68
C PRO A 174 10.57 -4.15 -3.68
N VAL A 175 10.26 -4.32 -4.98
CA VAL A 175 11.28 -4.49 -6.03
C VAL A 175 12.08 -3.20 -6.18
N PHE A 176 11.40 -2.05 -6.29
CA PHE A 176 12.06 -0.75 -6.34
C PHE A 176 12.79 -0.41 -5.04
N ALA A 177 12.19 -0.72 -3.88
CA ALA A 177 12.84 -0.53 -2.58
C ALA A 177 14.15 -1.33 -2.50
N SER A 178 14.16 -2.57 -2.99
CA SER A 178 15.37 -3.41 -3.05
C SER A 178 16.43 -2.83 -3.99
N ILE A 179 16.03 -2.29 -5.15
CA ILE A 179 16.95 -1.61 -6.07
C ILE A 179 17.57 -0.38 -5.40
N PHE A 180 16.77 0.44 -4.71
CA PHE A 180 17.29 1.60 -3.99
C PHE A 180 18.17 1.21 -2.80
N ALA A 181 17.82 0.15 -2.06
CA ALA A 181 18.63 -0.38 -0.96
C ALA A 181 20.02 -0.84 -1.48
N PHE A 182 20.07 -1.48 -2.65
CA PHE A 182 21.35 -1.82 -3.28
C PHE A 182 22.21 -0.59 -3.59
N PHE A 183 21.64 0.45 -4.22
CA PHE A 183 22.43 1.64 -4.59
C PHE A 183 22.78 2.55 -3.41
N ILE A 184 21.85 2.74 -2.47
CA ILE A 184 21.98 3.71 -1.37
C ILE A 184 22.58 3.07 -0.13
N LEU A 185 22.11 1.88 0.25
CA LEU A 185 22.50 1.18 1.47
C LEU A 185 23.58 0.11 1.25
N GLN A 186 23.94 -0.16 -0.02
CA GLN A 186 24.89 -1.21 -0.41
C GLN A 186 24.46 -2.62 0.05
N GLU A 187 23.15 -2.84 0.19
CA GLU A 187 22.57 -4.13 0.54
C GLU A 187 22.47 -5.04 -0.69
N THR A 188 22.82 -6.32 -0.54
CA THR A 188 22.75 -7.29 -1.64
C THR A 188 21.58 -8.25 -1.45
N LEU A 189 20.85 -8.53 -2.53
CA LEU A 189 19.82 -9.56 -2.53
C LEU A 189 20.45 -10.94 -2.56
N ASN A 190 19.92 -11.85 -1.73
CA ASN A 190 20.22 -13.26 -1.85
C ASN A 190 19.44 -13.89 -3.03
N LEU A 191 19.76 -15.15 -3.34
CA LEU A 191 19.15 -15.84 -4.48
C LEU A 191 17.62 -15.98 -4.34
N ILE A 192 17.11 -16.17 -3.12
CA ILE A 192 15.66 -16.32 -2.85
C ILE A 192 14.95 -14.99 -3.09
N GLU A 193 15.53 -13.89 -2.61
CA GLU A 193 15.00 -12.54 -2.79
C GLU A 193 15.02 -12.13 -4.27
N ALA A 194 16.10 -12.44 -4.99
CA ALA A 194 16.20 -12.21 -6.42
C ALA A 194 15.13 -12.99 -7.21
N LEU A 195 14.89 -14.27 -6.85
CA LEU A 195 13.79 -15.05 -7.43
C LEU A 195 12.42 -14.42 -7.12
N GLY A 196 12.24 -13.92 -5.89
CA GLY A 196 11.04 -13.20 -5.48
C GLY A 196 10.77 -11.97 -6.37
N ALA A 197 11.79 -11.15 -6.60
CA ALA A 197 11.69 -9.98 -7.49
C ALA A 197 11.33 -10.38 -8.93
N ILE A 198 11.94 -11.44 -9.47
CA ILE A 198 11.61 -11.95 -10.81
C ILE A 198 10.15 -12.42 -10.89
N LEU A 199 9.65 -13.13 -9.89
CA LEU A 199 8.25 -13.58 -9.86
C LEU A 199 7.27 -12.40 -9.82
N ILE A 200 7.59 -11.33 -9.09
CA ILE A 200 6.77 -10.11 -9.10
C ILE A 200 6.76 -9.49 -10.49
N LEU A 201 7.91 -9.35 -11.16
CA LEU A 201 7.99 -8.81 -12.52
C LEU A 201 7.17 -9.65 -13.51
N LEU A 202 7.26 -10.97 -13.43
CA LEU A 202 6.46 -11.88 -14.24
C LEU A 202 4.96 -11.75 -13.93
N SER A 203 4.59 -11.56 -12.67
CA SER A 203 3.18 -11.37 -12.29
C SER A 203 2.55 -10.14 -12.94
N VAL A 204 3.30 -9.04 -13.02
CA VAL A 204 2.86 -7.81 -13.70
C VAL A 204 2.75 -8.04 -15.20
N ALA A 205 3.72 -8.73 -15.81
CA ALA A 205 3.70 -9.06 -17.23
C ALA A 205 2.52 -9.97 -17.63
N VAL A 206 2.13 -10.93 -16.78
CA VAL A 206 0.98 -11.82 -17.01
C VAL A 206 -0.36 -11.11 -16.78
N SER A 207 -0.38 -10.07 -15.95
CA SER A 207 -1.59 -9.31 -15.66
C SER A 207 -1.96 -8.29 -16.75
N MET A 208 -1.03 -7.97 -17.66
CA MET A 208 -1.26 -7.18 -18.88
C MET A 208 -2.04 -7.99 -19.93
#